data_AF-A0A841PFY6-F1
#
_entry.id   AF-A0A841PFY6-F1
#
_cell.length_a   1.000
_cell.length_b   1.000
_cell.length_c   1.000
_cell.angle_alpha   90.00
_cell.angle_beta   90.00
_cell.angle_gamma   90.00
#
_symmetry.space_group_name_H-M   'P 1'
#
loop_
_entity.id
_entity.type
_entity.pdbx_description
1 polymer ?
#
loop_
_entity_poly.entity_id
_entity_poly.type
_entity_poly.pdbx_seq_one_letter_code
_entity_poly.pdbx_strand_id
1 'polypeptide(L)'
;MTMIFLGGSRDIFELPVPAIERIGAIVAAEHGVLIGDAPGADAEMQGLLAGYNYEHVGVFHARAEPRNNLGDWAAYHIPPPVDAQGFAVHAVKDREMARRADFGLMVWDGASPGTCLNILRLAVIGSSCVVYDMMRGRVATVHNTADWRAMLHIAGPDVRRGVEARMTAEERLALPSDCREPRRDRAAQAAPLTRPKADPGAYAGCGDRLLAPFEASPLRGRPLRLPAILRNILPVCRARGRAVADQAEHSRLPRLTGASPARVGSERHLPAPMSKPGA
;
A
#
# COMPACT_ATOMS: atom_id res chain seq x y z
N MET A 1 21.66 -3.97 -9.21
CA MET A 1 20.48 -4.60 -8.60
C MET A 1 19.83 -3.55 -7.72
N THR A 2 18.60 -3.20 -8.01
CA THR A 2 17.83 -2.16 -7.31
C THR A 2 16.68 -2.82 -6.56
N MET A 3 16.39 -2.38 -5.34
CA MET A 3 15.31 -2.93 -4.51
C MET A 3 14.05 -2.09 -4.68
N ILE A 4 12.98 -2.73 -5.15
CA ILE A 4 11.71 -2.07 -5.46
C ILE A 4 10.63 -2.56 -4.51
N PHE A 5 10.04 -1.64 -3.76
CA PHE A 5 8.88 -1.91 -2.94
C PHE A 5 7.61 -1.89 -3.78
N LEU A 6 7.03 -3.06 -3.98
CA LEU A 6 5.69 -3.22 -4.56
C LEU A 6 4.66 -3.26 -3.43
N GLY A 7 3.65 -2.41 -3.53
CA GLY A 7 2.53 -2.45 -2.59
C GLY A 7 1.24 -1.94 -3.21
N GLY A 8 0.12 -2.15 -2.52
CA GLY A 8 -1.11 -1.53 -2.96
C GLY A 8 -2.29 -1.74 -2.03
N SER A 9 -3.44 -1.35 -2.54
CA SER A 9 -4.69 -1.35 -1.76
C SER A 9 -5.30 -2.74 -1.70
N ARG A 10 -5.91 -3.05 -0.56
CA ARG A 10 -6.48 -4.38 -0.28
C ARG A 10 -7.74 -4.70 -1.09
N ASP A 11 -8.39 -3.66 -1.62
CA ASP A 11 -9.64 -3.78 -2.38
C ASP A 11 -9.41 -3.78 -3.91
N ILE A 12 -8.15 -3.93 -4.35
CA ILE A 12 -7.79 -4.05 -5.77
C ILE A 12 -7.55 -5.52 -6.10
N PHE A 13 -8.37 -6.06 -7.00
CA PHE A 13 -8.30 -7.47 -7.44
C PHE A 13 -7.98 -7.62 -8.93
N GLU A 14 -7.63 -6.53 -9.59
CA GLU A 14 -7.16 -6.51 -10.98
C GLU A 14 -6.15 -5.38 -11.14
N LEU A 15 -4.95 -5.72 -11.61
CA LEU A 15 -3.90 -4.74 -11.84
C LEU A 15 -4.18 -4.00 -13.16
N PRO A 16 -3.99 -2.67 -13.21
CA PRO A 16 -4.11 -1.95 -14.46
C PRO A 16 -2.99 -2.38 -15.41
N VAL A 17 -3.28 -2.47 -16.71
CA VAL A 17 -2.30 -2.89 -17.74
C VAL A 17 -0.96 -2.15 -17.63
N PRO A 18 -0.93 -0.81 -17.44
CA PRO A 18 0.33 -0.09 -17.24
C PRO A 18 1.16 -0.52 -16.02
N ALA A 19 0.55 -1.08 -14.98
CA ALA A 19 1.28 -1.65 -13.84
C ALA A 19 1.84 -3.03 -14.17
N ILE A 20 1.06 -3.88 -14.87
CA ILE A 20 1.51 -5.19 -15.34
C ILE A 20 2.76 -5.04 -16.23
N GLU A 21 2.71 -4.13 -17.19
CA GLU A 21 3.83 -3.85 -18.10
C GLU A 21 5.08 -3.38 -17.34
N ARG A 22 4.90 -2.52 -16.33
CA ARG A 22 6.02 -2.04 -15.50
C ARG A 22 6.61 -3.12 -14.62
N ILE A 23 5.78 -4.01 -14.05
CA ILE A 23 6.27 -5.17 -13.29
C ILE A 23 7.03 -6.14 -14.23
N GLY A 24 6.56 -6.32 -15.46
CA GLY A 24 7.29 -7.08 -16.48
C GLY A 24 8.66 -6.48 -16.78
N ALA A 25 8.78 -5.15 -16.84
CA ALA A 25 10.07 -4.47 -17.00
C ALA A 25 10.99 -4.64 -15.78
N ILE A 26 10.45 -4.63 -14.56
CA ILE A 26 11.18 -4.91 -13.31
C ILE A 26 11.78 -6.32 -13.33
N VAL A 27 10.99 -7.31 -13.75
CA VAL A 27 11.41 -8.71 -13.91
C VAL A 27 12.50 -8.82 -14.98
N ALA A 28 12.31 -8.21 -16.15
CA ALA A 28 13.28 -8.25 -17.24
C ALA A 28 14.62 -7.56 -16.90
N ALA A 29 14.58 -6.55 -16.03
CA ALA A 29 15.78 -5.87 -15.53
C ALA A 29 16.41 -6.56 -14.30
N GLU A 30 15.87 -7.71 -13.90
CA GLU A 30 16.29 -8.49 -12.73
C GLU A 30 16.43 -7.61 -11.49
N HIS A 31 15.43 -6.79 -11.17
CA HIS A 31 15.42 -5.98 -9.95
C HIS A 31 14.80 -6.72 -8.77
N GLY A 32 15.33 -6.52 -7.56
CA GLY A 32 14.81 -7.18 -6.36
C GLY A 32 13.46 -6.59 -5.97
N VAL A 33 12.51 -7.46 -5.62
CA VAL A 33 11.15 -7.06 -5.21
C VAL A 33 10.97 -7.27 -3.72
N LEU A 34 10.54 -6.22 -3.03
CA LEU A 34 10.04 -6.27 -1.65
C LEU A 34 8.52 -6.15 -1.72
N ILE A 35 7.79 -7.13 -1.20
CA ILE A 35 6.32 -7.14 -1.28
C ILE A 35 5.69 -7.63 0.02
N GLY A 36 4.51 -7.10 0.35
CA GLY A 36 3.75 -7.52 1.51
C GLY A 36 2.93 -8.78 1.26
N ASP A 37 2.43 -9.36 2.35
CA ASP A 37 1.48 -10.47 2.36
C ASP A 37 -0.01 -10.02 2.35
N ALA A 38 -0.34 -8.80 1.92
CA ALA A 38 -1.73 -8.34 1.98
C ALA A 38 -2.62 -9.01 0.90
N PRO A 39 -3.93 -9.19 1.14
CA PRO A 39 -4.85 -9.46 0.04
C PRO A 39 -4.94 -8.23 -0.87
N GLY A 40 -5.56 -8.40 -2.04
CA GLY A 40 -5.72 -7.34 -3.02
C GLY A 40 -4.48 -7.15 -3.88
N ALA A 41 -4.04 -5.90 -4.07
CA ALA A 41 -2.97 -5.57 -5.01
C ALA A 41 -1.67 -6.35 -4.75
N ASP A 42 -1.26 -6.52 -3.49
CA ASP A 42 -0.07 -7.32 -3.14
C ASP A 42 -0.21 -8.77 -3.63
N ALA A 43 -1.35 -9.42 -3.39
CA ALA A 43 -1.61 -10.79 -3.85
C ALA A 43 -1.66 -10.88 -5.39
N GLU A 44 -2.25 -9.90 -6.07
CA GLU A 44 -2.29 -9.86 -7.54
C GLU A 44 -0.88 -9.70 -8.13
N MET A 45 -0.05 -8.83 -7.54
CA MET A 45 1.35 -8.66 -7.96
C MET A 45 2.17 -9.91 -7.67
N GLN A 46 1.97 -10.57 -6.53
CA GLN A 46 2.57 -11.89 -6.27
C GLN A 46 2.12 -12.90 -7.34
N GLY A 47 0.83 -12.95 -7.68
CA GLY A 47 0.33 -13.86 -8.72
C GLY A 47 1.02 -13.64 -10.07
N LEU A 48 1.22 -12.37 -10.45
CA LEU A 48 1.94 -12.00 -11.67
C LEU A 48 3.41 -12.42 -11.63
N LEU A 49 4.13 -12.12 -10.54
CA LEU A 49 5.53 -12.49 -10.36
C LEU A 49 5.74 -14.02 -10.35
N ALA A 50 4.86 -14.75 -9.69
CA ALA A 50 4.86 -16.21 -9.70
C ALA A 50 4.60 -16.76 -11.10
N GLY A 51 3.68 -16.13 -11.87
CA GLY A 51 3.44 -16.49 -13.27
C GLY A 51 4.63 -16.25 -14.20
N TYR A 52 5.55 -15.35 -13.83
CA TYR A 52 6.84 -15.17 -14.50
C TYR A 52 7.93 -16.11 -14.00
N ASN A 53 7.66 -16.96 -13.00
CA ASN A 53 8.66 -17.75 -12.27
C ASN A 53 9.81 -16.88 -11.75
N TYR A 54 9.49 -15.67 -11.27
CA TYR A 54 10.51 -14.73 -10.85
C TYR A 54 11.02 -15.06 -9.44
N GLU A 55 12.34 -15.15 -9.25
CA GLU A 55 12.93 -15.63 -7.98
C GLU A 55 13.41 -14.50 -7.05
N HIS A 56 13.69 -13.30 -7.56
CA HIS A 56 14.24 -12.20 -6.77
C HIS A 56 13.16 -11.43 -5.99
N VAL A 57 12.36 -12.16 -5.20
CA VAL A 57 11.25 -11.61 -4.41
C VAL A 57 11.45 -11.92 -2.93
N GLY A 58 11.18 -10.95 -2.06
CA GLY A 58 11.11 -11.11 -0.61
C GLY A 58 9.72 -10.71 -0.10
N VAL A 59 9.03 -11.65 0.57
CA VAL A 59 7.69 -11.43 1.12
C VAL A 59 7.79 -11.04 2.59
N PHE A 60 7.25 -9.87 2.96
CA PHE A 60 7.26 -9.39 4.34
C PHE A 60 5.90 -9.62 4.99
N HIS A 61 5.94 -10.21 6.18
CA HIS A 61 4.75 -10.51 6.98
C HIS A 61 4.98 -10.17 8.47
N ALA A 62 3.89 -9.87 9.17
CA ALA A 62 3.93 -9.44 10.56
C ALA A 62 3.44 -10.49 11.55
N ARG A 63 2.68 -11.47 11.07
CA ARG A 63 2.18 -12.58 11.88
C ARG A 63 3.16 -13.74 11.78
N ALA A 64 2.99 -14.77 12.62
CA ALA A 64 3.83 -15.98 12.59
C ALA A 64 3.99 -16.54 11.18
N GLU A 65 2.90 -16.57 10.41
CA GLU A 65 2.88 -17.01 9.01
C GLU A 65 2.42 -15.88 8.07
N PRO A 66 2.92 -15.85 6.82
CA PRO A 66 2.41 -14.95 5.80
C PRO A 66 0.97 -15.31 5.43
N ARG A 67 0.11 -14.30 5.26
CA ARG A 67 -1.26 -14.52 4.75
C ARG A 67 -1.27 -15.03 3.30
N ASN A 68 -0.28 -14.61 2.51
CA ASN A 68 -0.02 -15.14 1.18
C ASN A 68 1.47 -15.10 0.86
N ASN A 69 1.92 -16.12 0.13
CA ASN A 69 3.23 -16.22 -0.50
C ASN A 69 3.05 -17.11 -1.74
N LEU A 70 2.55 -16.53 -2.84
CA LEU A 70 2.05 -17.31 -3.98
C LEU A 70 3.15 -17.96 -4.82
N GLY A 71 4.39 -17.48 -4.71
CA GLY A 71 5.55 -18.01 -5.43
C GLY A 71 6.56 -18.73 -4.55
N ASP A 72 6.22 -19.05 -3.30
CA ASP A 72 7.09 -19.77 -2.36
C ASP A 72 8.47 -19.11 -2.16
N TRP A 73 8.47 -17.79 -2.06
CA TRP A 73 9.69 -16.99 -1.91
C TRP A 73 10.16 -16.91 -0.46
N ALA A 74 11.36 -16.36 -0.27
CA ALA A 74 11.87 -16.03 1.06
C ALA A 74 10.88 -15.12 1.83
N ALA A 75 10.48 -15.59 3.01
CA ALA A 75 9.57 -14.88 3.90
C ALA A 75 10.34 -14.19 5.04
N TYR A 76 10.12 -12.89 5.20
CA TYR A 76 10.74 -12.05 6.22
C TYR A 76 9.72 -11.68 7.28
N HIS A 77 9.79 -12.37 8.43
CA HIS A 77 8.94 -12.09 9.57
C HIS A 77 9.43 -10.85 10.32
N ILE A 78 8.60 -9.80 10.35
CA ILE A 78 8.85 -8.57 11.09
C ILE A 78 7.73 -8.41 12.13
N PRO A 79 7.93 -8.90 13.37
CA PRO A 79 6.89 -8.92 14.38
C PRO A 79 6.48 -7.50 14.78
N PRO A 80 5.18 -7.26 15.03
CA PRO A 80 4.72 -5.98 15.54
C PRO A 80 5.04 -5.82 17.04
N PRO A 81 4.92 -4.60 17.59
CA PRO A 81 4.90 -4.37 19.03
C PRO A 81 3.83 -5.24 19.72
N VAL A 82 4.09 -5.63 20.97
CA VAL A 82 3.26 -6.58 21.74
C VAL A 82 1.80 -6.14 21.86
N ASP A 83 1.54 -4.84 21.88
CA ASP A 83 0.25 -4.20 22.05
C ASP A 83 -0.37 -3.68 20.74
N ALA A 84 0.27 -3.92 19.60
CA ALA A 84 -0.19 -3.41 18.31
C ALA A 84 -1.54 -4.03 17.90
N GLN A 85 -2.49 -3.18 17.54
CA GLN A 85 -3.80 -3.59 17.06
C GLN A 85 -4.11 -3.00 15.68
N GLY A 86 -4.96 -3.68 14.91
CA GLY A 86 -5.43 -3.22 13.60
C GLY A 86 -4.30 -2.92 12.62
N PHE A 87 -4.24 -1.68 12.12
CA PHE A 87 -3.22 -1.25 11.15
C PHE A 87 -1.79 -1.31 11.71
N ALA A 88 -1.60 -1.04 13.00
CA ALA A 88 -0.28 -1.00 13.62
C ALA A 88 0.45 -2.35 13.54
N VAL A 89 -0.30 -3.46 13.51
CA VAL A 89 0.23 -4.83 13.33
C VAL A 89 1.03 -4.95 12.04
N HIS A 90 0.57 -4.34 10.96
CA HIS A 90 1.21 -4.48 9.64
C HIS A 90 2.14 -3.30 9.31
N ALA A 91 2.05 -2.19 10.04
CA ALA A 91 2.81 -0.99 9.72
C ALA A 91 4.32 -1.14 9.93
N VAL A 92 4.79 -2.01 10.84
CA VAL A 92 6.23 -2.19 11.09
C VAL A 92 6.93 -2.88 9.93
N LYS A 93 6.35 -3.97 9.41
CA LYS A 93 6.88 -4.62 8.20
C LYS A 93 6.88 -3.69 6.99
N ASP A 94 5.88 -2.82 6.86
CA ASP A 94 5.77 -1.88 5.75
C ASP A 94 6.86 -0.79 5.83
N ARG A 95 7.19 -0.35 7.05
CA ARG A 95 8.33 0.55 7.28
C ARG A 95 9.66 -0.11 6.92
N GLU A 96 9.82 -1.39 7.25
CA GLU A 96 11.04 -2.12 6.90
C GLU A 96 11.18 -2.29 5.38
N MET A 97 10.08 -2.59 4.68
CA MET A 97 10.09 -2.62 3.21
C MET A 97 10.45 -1.25 2.62
N ALA A 98 9.83 -0.17 3.09
CA ALA A 98 10.14 1.18 2.61
C ALA A 98 11.61 1.56 2.87
N ARG A 99 12.13 1.25 4.06
CA ARG A 99 13.53 1.53 4.42
C ARG A 99 14.54 0.80 3.52
N ARG A 100 14.22 -0.41 3.07
CA ARG A 100 15.10 -1.23 2.22
C ARG A 100 14.96 -0.92 0.73
N ALA A 101 14.04 -0.06 0.34
CA ALA A 101 13.70 0.18 -1.05
C ALA A 101 14.38 1.43 -1.61
N ASP A 102 14.94 1.29 -2.81
CA ASP A 102 15.46 2.38 -3.62
C ASP A 102 14.31 3.10 -4.37
N PHE A 103 13.26 2.34 -4.75
CA PHE A 103 12.08 2.85 -5.44
C PHE A 103 10.80 2.17 -4.96
N GLY A 104 9.68 2.85 -5.14
CA GLY A 104 8.35 2.28 -4.92
C GLY A 104 7.51 2.17 -6.19
N LEU A 105 6.62 1.18 -6.20
CA LEU A 105 5.50 1.11 -7.12
C LEU A 105 4.25 0.75 -6.30
N MET A 106 3.29 1.66 -6.32
CA MET A 106 2.07 1.55 -5.52
C MET A 106 0.84 1.53 -6.41
N VAL A 107 -0.02 0.51 -6.26
CA VAL A 107 -1.33 0.47 -6.92
C VAL A 107 -2.39 0.90 -5.90
N TRP A 108 -2.96 2.09 -6.11
CA TRP A 108 -3.78 2.77 -5.13
C TRP A 108 -5.21 2.96 -5.62
N ASP A 109 -6.18 2.65 -4.76
CA ASP A 109 -7.62 2.81 -5.02
C ASP A 109 -8.09 4.26 -4.78
N GLY A 110 -7.18 5.17 -4.46
CA GLY A 110 -7.50 6.55 -4.10
C GLY A 110 -8.07 6.73 -2.70
N ALA A 111 -8.20 5.66 -1.91
CA ALA A 111 -8.89 5.66 -0.62
C ALA A 111 -8.07 5.05 0.53
N SER A 112 -7.29 4.00 0.27
CA SER A 112 -6.53 3.22 1.25
C SER A 112 -5.52 4.09 2.00
N PRO A 113 -5.71 4.32 3.31
CA PRO A 113 -4.75 5.08 4.12
C PRO A 113 -3.39 4.37 4.25
N GLY A 114 -3.40 3.03 4.27
CA GLY A 114 -2.17 2.24 4.38
C GLY A 114 -1.26 2.40 3.17
N THR A 115 -1.83 2.33 1.97
CA THR A 115 -1.09 2.56 0.73
C THR A 115 -0.56 3.98 0.66
N CYS A 116 -1.39 4.97 1.03
CA CYS A 116 -0.97 6.36 1.09
C CYS A 116 0.20 6.59 2.07
N LEU A 117 0.21 5.90 3.21
CA LEU A 117 1.32 5.95 4.17
C LEU A 117 2.59 5.27 3.66
N ASN A 118 2.48 4.20 2.87
CA ASN A 118 3.65 3.58 2.24
C ASN A 118 4.32 4.54 1.24
N ILE A 119 3.51 5.29 0.47
CA ILE A 119 4.01 6.34 -0.42
C ILE A 119 4.70 7.44 0.40
N LEU A 120 4.14 7.87 1.55
CA LEU A 120 4.79 8.83 2.44
C LEU A 120 6.16 8.36 2.91
N ARG A 121 6.25 7.10 3.37
CA ARG A 121 7.49 6.54 3.93
C ARG A 121 8.63 6.58 2.92
N LEU A 122 8.35 6.23 1.66
CA LEU A 122 9.30 6.35 0.56
C LEU A 122 9.67 7.81 0.29
N ALA A 123 8.69 8.70 0.24
CA ALA A 123 8.90 10.13 0.02
C ALA A 123 9.75 10.81 1.10
N VAL A 124 9.62 10.39 2.36
CA VAL A 124 10.40 10.90 3.50
C VAL A 124 11.88 10.54 3.38
N ILE A 125 12.20 9.34 2.87
CA ILE A 125 13.58 8.89 2.69
C ILE A 125 14.19 9.30 1.34
N GLY A 126 13.42 10.02 0.50
CA GLY A 126 13.85 10.46 -0.83
C GLY A 126 13.74 9.41 -1.94
N SER A 127 13.13 8.24 -1.66
CA SER A 127 12.90 7.20 -2.66
C SER A 127 11.68 7.54 -3.50
N SER A 128 11.87 7.60 -4.83
CA SER A 128 10.77 7.92 -5.75
C SER A 128 9.77 6.77 -5.83
N CYS A 129 8.48 7.10 -5.84
CA CYS A 129 7.39 6.14 -5.90
C CYS A 129 6.48 6.40 -7.09
N VAL A 130 6.32 5.42 -7.98
CA VAL A 130 5.30 5.45 -9.03
C VAL A 130 3.97 5.01 -8.42
N VAL A 131 2.92 5.80 -8.62
CA VAL A 131 1.59 5.56 -8.08
C VAL A 131 0.60 5.41 -9.23
N TYR A 132 -0.05 4.25 -9.28
CA TYR A 132 -1.18 3.98 -10.16
C TYR A 132 -2.48 4.27 -9.38
N ASP A 133 -3.06 5.45 -9.59
CA ASP A 133 -4.36 5.83 -9.01
C ASP A 133 -5.49 5.25 -9.86
N MET A 134 -6.08 4.17 -9.36
CA MET A 134 -7.17 3.43 -10.01
C MET A 134 -8.47 4.24 -10.04
N MET A 135 -8.76 5.01 -8.99
CA MET A 135 -9.99 5.80 -8.93
C MET A 135 -10.00 6.91 -9.98
N ARG A 136 -8.83 7.49 -10.27
CA ARG A 136 -8.69 8.58 -11.25
C ARG A 136 -8.20 8.11 -12.61
N GLY A 137 -7.79 6.85 -12.74
CA GLY A 137 -7.22 6.29 -13.98
C GLY A 137 -5.91 6.98 -14.40
N ARG A 138 -5.07 7.37 -13.43
CA ARG A 138 -3.86 8.16 -13.68
C ARG A 138 -2.63 7.50 -13.07
N VAL A 139 -1.49 7.77 -13.69
CA VAL A 139 -0.18 7.43 -13.16
C VAL A 139 0.52 8.72 -12.76
N ALA A 140 1.08 8.75 -11.56
CA ALA A 140 1.87 9.86 -11.04
C ALA A 140 3.16 9.32 -10.42
N THR A 141 4.17 10.18 -10.31
CA THR A 141 5.38 9.87 -9.55
C THR A 141 5.45 10.83 -8.37
N VAL A 142 5.65 10.28 -7.18
CA VAL A 142 5.87 11.02 -5.94
C VAL A 142 7.35 10.96 -5.63
N HIS A 143 8.03 12.11 -5.64
CA HIS A 143 9.48 12.19 -5.38
C HIS A 143 9.78 12.64 -3.95
N ASN A 144 8.88 13.40 -3.34
CA ASN A 144 9.10 14.01 -2.03
C ASN A 144 7.78 14.23 -1.28
N THR A 145 7.88 14.75 -0.05
CA THR A 145 6.72 14.98 0.82
C THR A 145 5.75 16.03 0.28
N ALA A 146 6.19 16.97 -0.56
CA ALA A 146 5.30 17.97 -1.17
C ALA A 146 4.39 17.33 -2.23
N ASP A 147 4.96 16.45 -3.08
CA ASP A 147 4.18 15.66 -4.05
C ASP A 147 3.16 14.78 -3.33
N TRP A 148 3.58 14.14 -2.23
CA TRP A 148 2.70 13.33 -1.40
C TRP A 148 1.55 14.16 -0.79
N ARG A 149 1.83 15.37 -0.29
CA ARG A 149 0.80 16.30 0.22
C ARG A 149 -0.19 16.70 -0.87
N ALA A 150 0.29 17.02 -2.07
CA ALA A 150 -0.55 17.34 -3.20
C ALA A 150 -1.46 16.16 -3.56
N MET A 151 -0.92 14.94 -3.60
CA MET A 151 -1.68 13.71 -3.80
C MET A 151 -2.75 13.52 -2.71
N LEU A 152 -2.40 13.70 -1.44
CA LEU A 152 -3.33 13.58 -0.31
C LEU A 152 -4.44 14.64 -0.35
N HIS A 153 -4.11 15.87 -0.78
CA HIS A 153 -5.10 16.92 -0.95
C HIS A 153 -6.13 16.57 -2.03
N ILE A 154 -5.65 16.05 -3.16
CA ILE A 154 -6.51 15.57 -4.27
C ILE A 154 -7.39 14.39 -3.83
N ALA A 155 -6.89 13.53 -2.93
CA ALA A 155 -7.62 12.39 -2.37
C ALA A 155 -8.87 12.78 -1.60
N GLY A 156 -8.87 13.98 -1.00
CA GLY A 156 -9.99 14.53 -0.25
C GLY A 156 -9.88 14.34 1.27
N PRO A 157 -10.78 15.00 2.02
CA PRO A 157 -10.66 15.15 3.47
C PRO A 157 -10.84 13.84 4.23
N ASP A 158 -11.59 12.88 3.70
CA ASP A 158 -11.88 11.62 4.38
C ASP A 158 -10.65 10.71 4.41
N VAL A 159 -9.98 10.61 3.26
CA VAL A 159 -8.68 9.91 3.14
C VAL A 159 -7.65 10.58 4.03
N ARG A 160 -7.59 11.91 4.01
CA ARG A 160 -6.71 12.69 4.90
C ARG A 160 -6.92 12.36 6.37
N ARG A 161 -8.16 12.38 6.87
CA ARG A 161 -8.45 11.99 8.26
C ARG A 161 -8.04 10.54 8.54
N GLY A 162 -8.28 9.64 7.59
CA GLY A 162 -7.89 8.24 7.70
C GLY A 162 -6.38 8.02 7.78
N VAL A 163 -5.61 8.79 7.02
CA VAL A 163 -4.14 8.81 7.05
C VAL A 163 -3.65 9.41 8.36
N GLU A 164 -4.11 10.61 8.71
CA GLU A 164 -3.70 11.31 9.93
C GLU A 164 -3.97 10.48 11.19
N ALA A 165 -5.09 9.74 11.26
CA ALA A 165 -5.41 8.86 12.38
C ALA A 165 -4.46 7.66 12.53
N ARG A 166 -3.74 7.27 11.47
CA ARG A 166 -2.85 6.09 11.43
C ARG A 166 -1.36 6.45 11.43
N MET A 167 -1.02 7.71 11.21
CA MET A 167 0.35 8.21 11.29
C MET A 167 0.92 8.12 12.71
N THR A 168 2.17 7.70 12.82
CA THR A 168 2.93 7.81 14.08
C THR A 168 3.39 9.25 14.32
N ALA A 169 3.78 9.55 15.57
CA ALA A 169 4.39 10.84 15.90
C ALA A 169 5.65 11.12 15.07
N GLU A 170 6.47 10.10 14.83
CA GLU A 170 7.68 10.19 14.01
C GLU A 170 7.37 10.49 12.54
N GLU A 171 6.39 9.80 11.94
CA GLU A 171 5.93 10.07 10.57
C GLU A 171 5.37 11.50 10.43
N ARG A 172 4.72 12.03 11.49
CA ARG A 172 4.25 13.42 11.52
C ARG A 172 5.40 14.42 11.66
N LEU A 173 6.45 14.09 12.40
CA LEU A 173 7.60 14.97 12.59
C LEU A 173 8.49 15.03 11.34
N ALA A 174 8.56 13.92 10.60
CA ALA A 174 9.31 13.83 9.34
C ALA A 174 8.67 14.64 8.19
N LEU A 175 7.40 15.02 8.34
CA LEU A 175 6.77 15.96 7.44
C LEU A 175 7.33 17.37 7.70
N PRO A 176 7.95 18.04 6.70
CA PRO A 176 8.49 19.37 6.91
C PRO A 176 7.38 20.29 7.41
N SER A 177 7.56 20.91 8.57
CA SER A 177 6.61 21.89 9.09
C SER A 177 6.33 22.89 7.97
N ASP A 178 5.07 23.08 7.58
CA ASP A 178 4.76 24.10 6.59
C ASP A 178 5.42 25.39 7.06
N CYS A 179 6.31 25.96 6.23
CA CYS A 179 6.80 27.31 6.44
C CYS A 179 5.55 28.15 6.69
N ARG A 180 5.47 28.74 7.90
CA ARG A 180 4.40 29.62 8.35
C ARG A 180 3.86 30.40 7.15
N GLU A 181 2.56 30.31 6.91
CA GLU A 181 1.89 31.23 5.99
C GLU A 181 2.45 32.64 6.27
N PRO A 182 2.94 33.37 5.27
CA PRO A 182 3.47 34.70 5.51
C PRO A 182 2.31 35.50 6.10
N ARG A 183 2.53 35.99 7.33
CA ARG A 183 1.62 36.92 8.00
C ARG A 183 1.23 37.97 6.97
N ARG A 184 -0.07 38.11 6.73
CA ARG A 184 -0.63 39.23 5.97
C ARG A 184 -0.41 40.50 6.79
N ASP A 185 0.80 41.03 6.75
CA ASP A 185 1.06 42.38 7.21
C ASP A 185 0.62 43.33 6.08
N ARG A 186 -0.50 44.00 6.35
CA ARG A 186 -0.98 45.14 5.58
C ARG A 186 0.08 46.23 5.60
N ALA A 187 0.53 46.65 4.41
CA ALA A 187 0.57 48.03 3.93
C ALA A 187 1.73 48.25 2.95
N ALA A 188 1.42 48.51 1.67
CA ALA A 188 2.08 49.53 0.84
C ALA A 188 1.48 49.53 -0.58
N GLN A 189 0.62 50.51 -0.80
CA GLN A 189 0.39 51.30 -2.02
C GLN A 189 0.98 50.78 -3.35
N ALA A 190 0.09 50.50 -4.30
CA ALA A 190 0.43 50.28 -5.70
C ALA A 190 0.45 51.62 -6.47
N ALA A 191 1.55 51.90 -7.16
CA ALA A 191 1.65 52.82 -8.29
C ALA A 191 2.13 52.01 -9.53
N PRO A 192 1.81 52.45 -10.77
CA PRO A 192 1.58 51.51 -11.88
C PRO A 192 2.81 51.19 -12.75
N LEU A 193 2.77 49.96 -13.27
CA LEU A 193 3.28 49.43 -14.55
C LEU A 193 4.53 50.06 -15.19
N THR A 194 5.60 49.27 -15.26
CA THR A 194 6.44 49.17 -16.46
C THR A 194 6.92 47.73 -16.67
N ARG A 195 6.77 47.23 -17.91
CA ARG A 195 7.40 45.99 -18.39
C ARG A 195 8.84 46.31 -18.84
N PRO A 196 9.81 45.44 -18.58
CA PRO A 196 10.96 45.30 -19.46
C PRO A 196 10.91 43.98 -20.25
N LYS A 197 11.36 44.08 -21.50
CA LYS A 197 11.60 42.98 -22.43
C LYS A 197 12.76 42.08 -21.97
N ALA A 198 12.74 40.87 -22.50
CA ALA A 198 13.68 39.77 -22.33
C ALA A 198 15.15 40.12 -22.61
N ASP A 199 16.05 39.36 -21.97
CA ASP A 199 17.29 38.90 -22.61
C ASP A 199 17.60 37.45 -22.20
N PRO A 200 18.04 36.58 -23.12
CA PRO A 200 18.35 35.17 -22.86
C PRO A 200 19.86 34.99 -22.65
N GLY A 201 20.28 34.37 -21.55
CA GLY A 201 21.69 34.00 -21.43
C GLY A 201 22.12 33.52 -20.06
N ALA A 202 22.57 32.27 -20.03
CA ALA A 202 23.52 31.68 -19.08
C ALA A 202 23.03 31.43 -17.65
N TYR A 203 22.63 30.19 -17.39
CA TYR A 203 23.23 29.41 -16.29
C TYR A 203 23.42 27.97 -16.76
N ALA A 204 24.68 27.60 -16.94
CA ALA A 204 25.13 26.24 -17.13
C ALA A 204 25.59 25.66 -15.80
N GLY A 205 25.21 24.41 -15.53
CA GLY A 205 26.02 23.45 -14.79
C GLY A 205 25.69 23.27 -13.31
N CYS A 206 24.93 22.23 -12.99
CA CYS A 206 25.40 21.13 -12.13
C CYS A 206 24.33 20.01 -12.05
N GLY A 207 24.64 18.81 -12.56
CA GLY A 207 24.14 17.56 -11.95
C GLY A 207 23.01 16.76 -12.61
N ASP A 208 22.79 16.83 -13.92
CA ASP A 208 21.98 15.81 -14.62
C ASP A 208 22.78 14.53 -14.80
N ARG A 209 22.58 13.54 -13.91
CA ARG A 209 22.78 12.13 -14.23
C ARG A 209 21.87 11.27 -13.36
N LEU A 210 21.08 10.47 -14.07
CA LEU A 210 20.14 9.46 -13.58
C LEU A 210 18.76 9.98 -13.15
N LEU A 211 17.95 10.33 -14.15
CA LEU A 211 16.62 9.77 -14.42
C LEU A 211 16.07 10.53 -15.62
N ALA A 212 16.20 9.96 -16.82
CA ALA A 212 15.45 10.48 -17.95
C ALA A 212 13.95 10.27 -17.66
N PRO A 213 13.10 11.29 -17.81
CA PRO A 213 11.66 11.09 -17.80
C PRO A 213 11.30 10.16 -18.95
N PHE A 214 10.61 9.06 -18.67
CA PHE A 214 10.00 8.25 -19.73
C PHE A 214 8.82 9.06 -20.29
N GLU A 215 9.10 9.93 -21.27
CA GLU A 215 8.08 10.65 -22.01
C GLU A 215 7.15 9.63 -22.69
N ALA A 216 5.85 9.81 -22.47
CA ALA A 216 4.82 9.08 -23.19
C ALA A 216 4.92 9.43 -24.69
N SER A 217 5.58 8.58 -25.47
CA SER A 217 5.51 8.65 -26.92
C SER A 217 4.10 8.26 -27.40
N PRO A 218 3.48 9.02 -28.32
CA PRO A 218 2.20 8.65 -28.90
C PRO A 218 2.37 7.38 -29.75
N LEU A 219 1.54 6.38 -29.48
CA LEU A 219 1.50 5.09 -30.16
C LEU A 219 1.33 5.26 -31.68
N ARG A 220 2.42 5.06 -32.43
CA ARG A 220 2.34 4.63 -33.83
C ARG A 220 3.35 3.52 -34.10
N GLY A 221 2.80 2.32 -34.30
CA GLY A 221 3.37 1.32 -35.21
C GLY A 221 4.42 0.38 -34.65
N ARG A 222 3.98 -0.65 -33.92
CA ARG A 222 4.32 -2.08 -34.15
C ARG A 222 3.56 -2.93 -33.13
N PRO A 223 2.86 -4.01 -33.53
CA PRO A 223 2.15 -4.85 -32.58
C PRO A 223 3.19 -5.61 -31.74
N LEU A 224 3.31 -5.25 -30.46
CA LEU A 224 3.91 -6.12 -29.46
C LEU A 224 3.01 -7.36 -29.39
N ARG A 225 3.48 -8.47 -29.98
CA ARG A 225 2.89 -9.77 -29.74
C ARG A 225 3.10 -10.09 -28.27
N LEU A 226 2.06 -9.90 -27.47
CA LEU A 226 1.96 -10.46 -26.12
C LEU A 226 2.40 -11.93 -26.20
N PRO A 227 3.42 -12.36 -25.43
CA PRO A 227 3.74 -13.78 -25.35
C PRO A 227 2.49 -14.53 -24.91
N ALA A 228 2.22 -15.69 -25.53
CA ALA A 228 1.03 -16.51 -25.32
C ALA A 228 0.75 -16.87 -23.83
N ILE A 229 1.75 -16.65 -22.96
CA ILE A 229 1.69 -16.76 -21.50
C ILE A 229 0.62 -15.84 -20.90
N LEU A 230 0.41 -14.61 -21.40
CA LEU A 230 -0.62 -13.71 -20.84
C LEU A 230 -2.07 -14.20 -21.09
N ARG A 231 -2.28 -15.03 -22.12
CA ARG A 231 -3.60 -15.61 -22.41
C ARG A 231 -3.97 -16.75 -21.45
N ASN A 232 -3.00 -17.34 -20.78
CA ASN A 232 -3.17 -18.50 -19.88
C ASN A 232 -2.95 -18.18 -18.39
N ILE A 233 -2.44 -17.00 -18.02
CA ILE A 233 -2.26 -16.59 -16.62
C ILE A 233 -3.58 -16.10 -15.98
N LEU A 234 -4.40 -15.33 -16.70
CA LEU A 234 -5.65 -14.79 -16.15
C LEU A 234 -6.62 -15.86 -15.57
N PRO A 235 -6.80 -17.05 -16.19
CA PRO A 235 -7.65 -18.09 -15.62
C PRO A 235 -7.05 -18.77 -14.37
N VAL A 236 -5.72 -18.89 -14.30
CA VAL A 236 -5.01 -19.59 -13.20
C VAL A 236 -4.98 -18.73 -11.93
N CYS A 237 -4.78 -17.41 -12.06
CA CYS A 237 -4.90 -16.46 -10.96
C CYS A 237 -6.33 -16.42 -10.39
N ARG A 238 -7.36 -16.48 -11.26
CA ARG A 238 -8.77 -16.47 -10.86
C ARG A 238 -9.21 -17.74 -10.13
N ALA A 239 -8.60 -18.89 -10.45
CA ALA A 239 -8.89 -20.16 -9.78
C ALA A 239 -8.27 -20.25 -8.37
N ARG A 240 -7.04 -19.73 -8.18
CA ARG A 240 -6.39 -19.70 -6.85
C ARG A 240 -6.94 -18.59 -5.94
N GLY A 241 -7.33 -17.44 -6.47
CA GLY A 241 -7.95 -16.35 -5.70
C GLY A 241 -9.32 -16.69 -5.11
N ARG A 242 -10.15 -17.49 -5.82
CA ARG A 242 -11.46 -17.94 -5.30
C ARG A 242 -11.34 -18.91 -4.15
N ALA A 243 -10.35 -19.80 -4.16
CA ALA A 243 -10.14 -20.75 -3.06
C ALA A 243 -9.77 -20.06 -1.73
N VAL A 244 -9.09 -18.91 -1.78
CA VAL A 244 -8.76 -18.11 -0.60
C VAL A 244 -9.97 -17.30 -0.10
N ALA A 245 -10.86 -16.87 -1.00
CA ALA A 245 -12.11 -16.20 -0.62
C ALA A 245 -13.11 -17.15 0.06
N ASP A 246 -13.23 -18.40 -0.40
CA ASP A 246 -14.17 -19.39 0.18
C ASP A 246 -13.75 -19.84 1.59
N GLN A 247 -12.45 -19.88 1.92
CA GLN A 247 -11.97 -20.18 3.27
C GLN A 247 -12.27 -19.03 4.27
N ALA A 248 -12.35 -17.79 3.79
CA ALA A 248 -12.71 -16.64 4.64
C ALA A 248 -14.20 -16.60 5.00
N GLU A 249 -15.09 -17.15 4.16
CA GLU A 249 -16.52 -17.26 4.46
C GLU A 249 -16.85 -18.39 5.44
N HIS A 250 -16.15 -19.53 5.37
CA HIS A 250 -16.39 -20.68 6.25
C HIS A 250 -15.95 -20.48 7.72
N SER A 251 -15.26 -19.37 8.02
CA SER A 251 -14.83 -19.01 9.38
C SER A 251 -15.83 -18.13 10.13
N ARG A 252 -16.99 -17.78 9.54
CA ARG A 252 -18.08 -17.08 10.22
C ARG A 252 -18.97 -18.07 10.97
N LEU A 253 -18.74 -18.22 12.28
CA LEU A 253 -19.67 -18.87 13.21
C LEU A 253 -21.12 -18.34 13.02
N PRO A 254 -22.14 -19.21 12.97
CA PRO A 254 -23.52 -18.75 12.88
C PRO A 254 -23.93 -18.08 14.20
N ARG A 255 -24.49 -16.87 14.10
CA ARG A 255 -25.21 -16.21 15.20
C ARG A 255 -26.43 -17.07 15.55
N LEU A 256 -26.42 -17.67 16.73
CA LEU A 256 -27.61 -18.26 17.33
C LEU A 256 -28.60 -17.16 17.70
N THR A 257 -29.62 -16.96 16.88
CA THR A 257 -30.83 -16.21 17.21
C THR A 257 -31.72 -17.04 18.12
N GLY A 258 -32.29 -16.38 19.14
CA GLY A 258 -32.87 -17.01 20.32
C GLY A 258 -34.11 -17.87 20.12
N ALA A 259 -34.26 -18.83 21.03
CA ALA A 259 -35.49 -19.51 21.34
C ALA A 259 -35.70 -19.45 22.87
N SER A 260 -36.86 -18.95 23.27
CA SER A 260 -37.34 -18.78 24.64
C SER A 260 -37.60 -20.14 25.32
N PRO A 261 -37.28 -20.37 26.60
CA PRO A 261 -37.67 -21.60 27.29
C PRO A 261 -39.05 -21.44 27.95
N ALA A 262 -39.88 -22.45 27.69
CA ALA A 262 -41.18 -22.65 28.31
C ALA A 262 -41.05 -22.93 29.82
N ARG A 263 -42.09 -22.49 30.54
CA ARG A 263 -42.34 -22.75 31.96
C ARG A 263 -42.47 -24.25 32.23
N VAL A 264 -41.75 -24.76 33.22
CA VAL A 264 -42.16 -25.91 34.03
C VAL A 264 -41.94 -25.53 35.49
N GLY A 265 -43.02 -25.69 36.28
CA GLY A 265 -43.09 -25.33 37.68
C GLY A 265 -42.66 -26.45 38.61
N SER A 266 -42.44 -26.01 39.86
CA SER A 266 -42.49 -26.76 41.12
C SER A 266 -41.62 -28.00 41.27
N GLU A 267 -40.64 -27.93 42.17
CA GLU A 267 -40.80 -28.53 43.50
C GLU A 267 -39.74 -28.01 44.48
N ARG A 268 -40.17 -27.90 45.75
CA ARG A 268 -39.42 -27.41 46.89
C ARG A 268 -38.73 -28.60 47.58
N HIS A 269 -37.45 -28.49 47.94
CA HIS A 269 -36.99 -28.72 49.32
C HIS A 269 -35.45 -28.62 49.41
N LEU A 270 -34.98 -27.60 50.13
CA LEU A 270 -33.80 -27.66 50.99
C LEU A 270 -34.21 -28.43 52.27
N PRO A 271 -33.29 -29.12 52.98
CA PRO A 271 -32.17 -28.43 53.63
C PRO A 271 -30.83 -29.18 53.68
N ALA A 272 -29.74 -28.41 53.81
CA ALA A 272 -28.47 -28.85 54.38
C ALA A 272 -28.52 -28.63 55.92
N PRO A 273 -27.45 -28.83 56.72
CA PRO A 273 -26.17 -29.53 56.50
C PRO A 273 -25.84 -30.49 57.69
N MET A 274 -24.64 -31.09 57.68
CA MET A 274 -23.68 -31.20 58.81
C MET A 274 -22.99 -32.58 58.96
N SER A 275 -21.65 -32.50 59.11
CA SER A 275 -20.79 -33.36 59.96
C SER A 275 -20.58 -34.82 59.50
N LYS A 276 -19.39 -35.43 59.45
CA LYS A 276 -18.07 -35.21 60.09
C LYS A 276 -17.06 -36.20 59.43
N PRO A 277 -15.75 -36.16 59.79
CA PRO A 277 -14.65 -36.84 59.09
C PRO A 277 -14.29 -38.21 59.69
N GLY A 278 -13.49 -39.02 58.97
CA GLY A 278 -12.65 -40.05 59.60
C GLY A 278 -12.33 -41.26 58.73
N ALA A 279 -11.02 -41.58 58.72
CA ALA A 279 -10.31 -42.78 58.26
C ALA A 279 -10.09 -42.95 56.75
#